data_AF-A0A2J1DZ57-F1
#
_entry.id   AF-A0A2J1DZ57-F1
#
_cell.length_a   1.000
_cell.length_b   1.000
_cell.length_c   1.000
_cell.angle_alpha   90.00
_cell.angle_beta   90.00
_cell.angle_gamma   90.00
#
_symmetry.space_group_name_H-M   'P 1'
#
loop_
_entity.id
_entity.type
_entity.pdbx_description
1 polymer ?
#
loop_
_entity_poly.entity_id
_entity_poly.type
_entity_poly.pdbx_seq_one_letter_code
_entity_poly.pdbx_strand_id
1 'polypeptide(L)'
;MLENAEYIKAGELLDHTQKLYDEGAIFCTASCVDLGNEFEVIYHYNLEKGLRMKHLRLKVDKNETVPSISNIYLCASLIENEMQELYQLKLSKIAIDFSGGFLVPKKPPRAI
;
A
#
# COMPACT_ATOMS: atom_id res chain seq x y z
N MET A 1 15.05 -8.87 -13.00
CA MET A 1 13.61 -8.81 -12.67
C MET A 1 13.42 -9.63 -11.40
N LEU A 2 12.70 -9.12 -10.39
CA LEU A 2 12.36 -9.94 -9.20
C LEU A 2 11.41 -11.04 -9.67
N GLU A 3 11.81 -12.31 -9.59
CA GLU A 3 11.02 -13.45 -10.10
C GLU A 3 9.67 -13.62 -9.40
N ASN A 4 9.53 -13.04 -8.22
CA ASN A 4 8.36 -13.15 -7.34
C ASN A 4 7.51 -11.88 -7.29
N ALA A 5 7.70 -10.95 -8.23
CA ALA A 5 6.94 -9.72 -8.35
C ALA A 5 6.05 -9.73 -9.59
N GLU A 6 4.79 -9.36 -9.40
CA GLU A 6 3.79 -9.28 -10.45
C GLU A 6 3.27 -7.85 -10.57
N TYR A 7 3.24 -7.32 -11.79
CA TYR A 7 2.63 -6.04 -12.06
C TYR A 7 1.15 -6.21 -12.32
N ILE A 8 0.33 -5.47 -11.57
CA ILE A 8 -1.12 -5.47 -11.68
C ILE A 8 -1.63 -4.02 -11.78
N LYS A 9 -2.84 -3.84 -12.29
CA LYS A 9 -3.52 -2.54 -12.26
C LYS A 9 -4.12 -2.27 -10.89
N ALA A 10 -4.30 -1.00 -10.53
CA ALA A 10 -4.92 -0.63 -9.26
C ALA A 10 -6.32 -1.24 -9.05
N GLY A 11 -7.12 -1.33 -10.11
CA GLY A 11 -8.44 -1.96 -10.07
C GLY A 11 -8.42 -3.47 -9.79
N GLU A 12 -7.29 -4.15 -9.97
CA GLU A 12 -7.12 -5.59 -9.76
C GLU A 12 -6.55 -5.92 -8.38
N LEU A 13 -6.13 -4.89 -7.61
CA LEU A 13 -5.44 -5.05 -6.34
C LEU A 13 -6.24 -5.87 -5.33
N LEU A 14 -7.51 -5.52 -5.11
CA LEU A 14 -8.35 -6.21 -4.13
C LEU A 14 -8.54 -7.68 -4.47
N ASP A 15 -8.76 -8.01 -5.75
CA ASP A 15 -8.96 -9.40 -6.19
C ASP A 15 -7.69 -10.23 -5.98
N HIS A 16 -6.51 -9.68 -6.28
CA HIS A 16 -5.24 -10.36 -6.06
C HIS A 16 -4.91 -10.48 -4.57
N THR A 17 -5.17 -9.44 -3.79
CA THR A 17 -4.99 -9.49 -2.33
C THR A 17 -5.93 -10.50 -1.69
N GLN A 18 -7.18 -10.61 -2.14
CA GLN A 18 -8.13 -11.60 -1.62
C GLN A 18 -7.66 -13.03 -1.94
N LYS A 19 -7.20 -13.29 -3.17
CA LYS A 19 -6.63 -14.60 -3.53
C LYS A 19 -5.45 -14.97 -2.61
N LEU A 20 -4.54 -14.03 -2.38
CA LEU A 20 -3.41 -14.25 -1.47
C LEU A 20 -3.87 -14.50 -0.04
N TYR A 21 -4.88 -13.77 0.43
CA TYR A 21 -5.47 -14.00 1.75
C TYR A 21 -6.06 -15.40 1.88
N ASP A 22 -6.81 -15.84 0.88
CA ASP A 22 -7.44 -17.17 0.84
C ASP A 22 -6.39 -18.29 0.77
N GLU A 23 -5.22 -18.03 0.17
CA GLU A 23 -4.05 -18.91 0.16
C GLU A 23 -3.25 -18.90 1.49
N GLY A 24 -3.66 -18.10 2.47
CA GLY A 24 -3.00 -17.99 3.77
C GLY A 24 -1.75 -17.12 3.77
N ALA A 25 -1.60 -16.21 2.80
CA ALA A 25 -0.52 -15.23 2.80
C ALA A 25 -0.64 -14.28 3.99
N ILE A 26 0.50 -13.84 4.51
CA ILE A 26 0.59 -12.83 5.56
C ILE A 26 1.07 -11.53 4.92
N PHE A 27 0.28 -10.48 5.01
CA PHE A 27 0.71 -9.15 4.62
C PHE A 27 1.84 -8.66 5.55
N CYS A 28 2.97 -8.24 4.97
CA CYS A 28 4.15 -7.80 5.73
C CYS A 28 4.22 -6.28 5.82
N THR A 29 4.32 -5.63 4.66
CA THR A 29 4.41 -4.17 4.54
C THR A 29 4.09 -3.76 3.11
N ALA A 30 3.99 -2.47 2.87
CA ALA A 30 3.96 -1.91 1.53
C ALA A 30 4.96 -0.76 1.41
N SER A 31 5.50 -0.57 0.22
CA SER A 31 6.45 0.50 -0.10
C SER A 31 5.85 1.41 -1.18
N CYS A 32 6.04 2.72 -1.06
CA CYS A 32 5.65 3.70 -2.07
C CYS A 32 6.91 4.46 -2.52
N VAL A 33 7.16 4.47 -3.83
CA VAL A 33 8.31 5.14 -4.43
C VAL A 33 7.80 6.19 -5.40
N ASP A 34 8.25 7.43 -5.22
CA ASP A 34 8.00 8.50 -6.16
C ASP A 34 9.00 8.43 -7.33
N LEU A 35 8.50 8.17 -8.55
CA LEU A 35 9.29 8.12 -9.78
C LEU A 35 9.22 9.43 -10.59
N GLY A 36 8.72 10.52 -9.99
CA GLY A 36 8.50 11.81 -10.62
C GLY A 36 7.13 11.90 -11.28
N ASN A 37 6.91 11.15 -12.37
CA ASN A 37 5.66 11.24 -13.15
C ASN A 37 4.55 10.31 -12.63
N GLU A 38 4.93 9.24 -11.92
CA GLU A 38 4.05 8.21 -11.38
C GLU A 38 4.58 7.77 -10.01
N PHE A 39 3.76 7.05 -9.26
CA PHE A 39 4.20 6.29 -8.09
C PHE A 39 4.39 4.83 -8.48
N GLU A 40 5.37 4.18 -7.86
CA GLU A 40 5.40 2.73 -7.77
C GLU A 40 5.02 2.30 -6.36
N VAL A 41 3.93 1.53 -6.24
CA VAL A 41 3.48 0.96 -4.97
C VAL A 41 3.70 -0.54 -4.99
N ILE A 42 4.31 -1.08 -3.95
CA ILE A 42 4.62 -2.51 -3.84
C ILE A 42 4.02 -3.03 -2.54
N TYR A 43 3.09 -3.98 -2.65
CA TYR A 43 2.57 -4.71 -1.49
C TYR A 43 3.34 -6.01 -1.32
N HIS A 44 3.88 -6.24 -0.13
CA HIS A 44 4.74 -7.39 0.17
C HIS A 44 3.99 -8.41 1.03
N TYR A 45 3.94 -9.64 0.55
CA TYR A 45 3.29 -10.76 1.20
C TYR A 45 4.30 -11.87 1.46
N ASN A 46 4.15 -12.50 2.60
CA ASN A 46 4.87 -13.69 3.00
C ASN A 46 3.96 -14.92 2.84
N LEU A 47 4.48 -15.95 2.17
CA LEU A 47 3.89 -17.26 1.99
C LEU A 47 4.70 -18.31 2.76
N GLU A 48 4.05 -19.40 3.15
CA GLU A 48 4.73 -20.57 3.75
C GLU A 48 5.61 -20.21 4.96
N LYS A 49 5.12 -19.32 5.85
CA LYS A 49 5.81 -18.91 7.08
C LYS A 49 7.22 -18.34 6.89
N GLY A 50 7.47 -17.61 5.80
CA GLY A 50 8.72 -16.90 5.54
C GLY A 50 9.60 -17.53 4.48
N LEU A 51 9.21 -18.69 3.95
CA LEU A 51 10.00 -19.39 2.94
C LEU A 51 9.90 -18.75 1.56
N ARG A 52 8.79 -18.08 1.26
CA ARG A 52 8.58 -17.40 -0.03
C ARG A 52 7.94 -16.04 0.17
N MET A 53 8.40 -15.07 -0.63
CA MET A 53 7.79 -13.76 -0.72
C MET A 53 7.03 -13.63 -2.03
N LYS A 54 5.89 -12.93 -2.03
CA LYS A 54 5.16 -12.51 -3.23
C LYS A 54 4.96 -11.01 -3.17
N HIS A 55 5.11 -10.34 -4.31
CA HIS A 55 4.96 -8.89 -4.41
C HIS A 55 3.93 -8.53 -5.48
N LEU A 56 2.97 -7.69 -5.11
CA LEU A 56 2.07 -7.03 -6.06
C LEU A 56 2.59 -5.63 -6.30
N ARG A 57 2.92 -5.30 -7.55
CA ARG A 57 3.46 -3.99 -7.96
C ARG A 57 2.42 -3.24 -8.77
N LEU A 58 2.23 -1.99 -8.43
CA LEU A 58 1.35 -1.07 -9.12
C LEU A 58 2.18 0.10 -9.63
N LYS A 59 1.90 0.49 -10.87
CA LYS A 59 2.23 1.80 -11.41
C LYS A 59 0.99 2.66 -11.28
N VAL A 60 1.09 3.76 -10.55
CA VAL A 60 -0.05 4.58 -10.17
C VAL A 60 0.19 6.00 -10.63
N ASP A 61 -0.68 6.52 -11.49
CA ASP A 61 -0.60 7.92 -11.89
C ASP A 61 -0.83 8.83 -10.66
N LYS A 62 -0.21 10.02 -10.63
CA LYS A 62 -0.33 10.96 -9.49
C LYS A 62 -1.77 11.32 -9.11
N ASN A 63 -2.71 11.17 -10.06
CA ASN A 63 -4.12 11.46 -9.86
C ASN A 63 -5.01 10.23 -9.73
N GLU A 64 -4.47 9.04 -9.97
CA GLU A 64 -5.20 7.78 -9.84
C GLU A 64 -5.49 7.48 -8.37
N THR A 65 -6.63 6.85 -8.11
CA THR A 65 -7.04 6.42 -6.77
C THR A 65 -6.90 4.91 -6.66
N VAL A 66 -6.15 4.45 -5.68
CA VAL A 66 -5.91 3.04 -5.39
C VAL A 66 -6.93 2.57 -4.35
N PRO A 67 -7.57 1.40 -4.51
CA PRO A 67 -8.37 0.83 -3.44
C PRO A 67 -7.47 0.36 -2.28
N SER A 68 -7.82 0.73 -1.06
CA SER A 68 -7.14 0.25 0.14
C SER A 68 -7.37 -1.25 0.34
N ILE A 69 -6.34 -1.99 0.76
CA ILE A 69 -6.46 -3.41 1.10
C ILE A 69 -6.84 -3.66 2.57
N SER A 70 -7.04 -2.59 3.34
CA SER A 70 -7.25 -2.68 4.80
C SER A 70 -8.54 -3.36 5.22
N ASN A 71 -9.51 -3.50 4.32
CA ASN A 71 -10.69 -4.33 4.52
C ASN A 71 -10.37 -5.84 4.55
N ILE A 72 -9.23 -6.25 3.97
CA ILE A 72 -8.73 -7.63 3.98
C ILE A 72 -7.66 -7.78 5.08
N TYR A 73 -6.67 -6.87 5.09
CA TYR A 73 -5.61 -6.83 6.10
C TYR A 73 -5.66 -5.51 6.87
N LEU A 74 -6.37 -5.49 8.02
CA LEU A 74 -6.57 -4.26 8.80
C LEU A 74 -5.28 -3.48 9.11
N CYS A 75 -4.17 -4.19 9.36
CA CYS A 75 -2.87 -3.58 9.62
C CYS A 75 -2.33 -2.75 8.45
N ALA A 76 -2.77 -2.98 7.21
CA ALA A 76 -2.43 -2.16 6.06
C ALA A 76 -2.87 -0.71 6.22
N SER A 77 -3.90 -0.43 7.04
CA SER A 77 -4.34 0.94 7.31
C SER A 77 -3.19 1.82 7.81
N LEU A 78 -2.26 1.28 8.61
CA LEU A 78 -1.16 2.08 9.15
C LEU A 78 -0.21 2.55 8.03
N ILE A 79 0.20 1.62 7.19
CA ILE A 79 1.12 1.88 6.08
C ILE A 79 0.44 2.73 4.99
N GLU A 80 -0.83 2.48 4.73
CA GLU A 80 -1.60 3.25 3.76
C GLU A 80 -1.79 4.70 4.22
N ASN A 81 -2.03 4.96 5.52
CA ASN A 81 -2.04 6.33 6.04
C ASN A 81 -0.66 7.00 5.95
N GLU A 82 0.43 6.27 6.21
CA GLU A 82 1.79 6.77 5.97
C GLU A 82 1.96 7.23 4.51
N MET A 83 1.53 6.41 3.54
CA MET A 83 1.63 6.74 2.12
C MET A 83 0.77 7.94 1.72
N GLN A 84 -0.44 8.07 2.29
CA GLN A 84 -1.29 9.25 2.09
C GLN A 84 -0.62 10.51 2.63
N GLU A 85 0.00 10.45 3.81
CA GLU A 85 0.59 11.63 4.45
C GLU A 85 1.91 12.05 3.82
N LEU A 86 2.82 11.10 3.56
CA LEU A 86 4.16 11.41 3.07
C LEU A 86 4.19 11.68 1.57
N TYR A 87 3.39 10.94 0.79
CA TYR A 87 3.45 10.97 -0.68
C TYR A 87 2.16 11.49 -1.33
N GLN A 88 1.12 11.76 -0.54
CA GLN A 88 -0.19 12.20 -1.05
C GLN A 88 -0.82 11.20 -2.05
N LEU A 89 -0.48 9.91 -1.89
CA LEU A 89 -1.11 8.82 -2.62
C LEU A 89 -2.61 8.82 -2.34
N LYS A 90 -3.45 8.77 -3.38
CA LYS A 90 -4.90 8.77 -3.21
C LYS A 90 -5.38 7.34 -2.97
N LEU A 91 -5.82 7.06 -1.76
CA LEU A 91 -6.41 5.77 -1.38
C LEU A 91 -7.91 5.91 -1.13
N SER A 92 -8.67 4.88 -1.44
CA SER A 92 -10.12 4.83 -1.21
C SER A 92 -10.50 3.67 -0.29
N LYS A 93 -11.55 3.88 0.52
CA LYS A 93 -12.14 2.85 1.40
C LYS A 93 -11.16 2.28 2.44
N ILE A 94 -10.25 3.10 2.96
CA ILE A 94 -9.40 2.70 4.07
C ILE A 94 -10.24 2.46 5.33
N ALA A 95 -9.97 1.35 6.03
CA ALA A 95 -10.76 0.91 7.18
C ALA A 95 -10.60 1.85 8.39
N ILE A 96 -9.39 2.39 8.58
CA ILE A 96 -9.10 3.41 9.59
C ILE A 96 -8.39 4.57 8.87
N ASP A 97 -9.12 5.66 8.64
CA ASP A 97 -8.59 6.91 8.05
C ASP A 97 -8.23 7.89 9.17
N PHE A 98 -6.95 8.27 9.29
CA PHE A 98 -6.53 9.27 10.28
C PHE A 98 -6.77 10.71 9.80
N SER A 99 -6.99 10.89 8.49
CA SER A 99 -7.23 12.18 7.84
C SER A 99 -6.14 13.21 8.20
N GLY A 100 -4.89 12.77 8.16
CA GLY A 100 -3.71 13.51 8.60
C GLY A 100 -3.41 13.36 10.10
N GLY A 101 -2.18 13.64 10.52
CA GLY A 101 -1.80 13.59 11.93
C GLY A 101 -1.37 12.21 12.44
N PHE A 102 -1.22 11.21 11.56
CA PHE A 102 -0.71 9.89 11.91
C PHE A 102 0.81 9.91 12.10
N LEU A 103 1.56 10.34 11.08
CA LEU A 103 3.02 10.51 11.14
C LEU A 103 3.42 11.98 11.06
N VAL A 104 2.75 12.75 10.21
CA VAL A 104 3.02 14.18 10.07
C VAL A 104 2.06 14.94 10.96
N PRO A 105 2.54 15.74 11.93
CA PRO A 105 1.65 16.50 12.79
C PRO A 105 0.83 17.49 11.96
N LYS A 106 -0.48 17.59 12.23
CA LYS A 106 -1.42 18.49 11.53
C LYS A 106 -0.97 19.95 11.52
N LYS A 107 -0.11 20.31 12.46
CA LYS A 107 0.57 21.60 12.51
C LYS A 107 2.07 21.34 12.51
N PRO A 108 2.82 21.84 11.51
CA PRO A 108 4.27 21.74 11.56
C PRO A 108 4.77 22.46 12.83
N PRO A 109 5.85 21.97 13.48
CA PRO A 109 6.49 22.72 14.54
C PRO A 109 6.82 24.12 14.01
N ARG A 110 6.47 25.17 14.77
CA ARG A 110 6.74 26.56 14.37
C ARG A 110 8.22 26.67 13.98
N ALA A 111 8.49 27.04 12.74
CA ALA A 111 9.84 27.45 12.35
C ALA A 111 10.23 28.62 13.26
N ILE A 112 11.36 28.46 13.94
CA ILE A 112 11.98 29.47 14.81
C ILE A 112 12.76 30.44 13.94
#